data_AF-A0A849Q501-F1
#
_entry.id   AF-A0A849Q501-F1
#
_cell.length_a   1.000
_cell.length_b   1.000
_cell.length_c   1.000
_cell.angle_alpha   90.00
_cell.angle_beta   90.00
_cell.angle_gamma   90.00
#
_symmetry.space_group_name_H-M   'P 1'
#
loop_
_entity.id
_entity.type
_entity.pdbx_description
1 polymer ?
#
loop_
_entity_poly.entity_id
_entity_poly.type
_entity_poly.pdbx_seq_one_letter_code
_entity_poly.pdbx_strand_id
1 'polypeptide(L)'
;MTYAFIVFYRYRTMSTEEAEKAREFWTDFLKGEWPSNIQIVGNYKYAWGTEWNGFLLIEAESAHTFFEFWPKFRDKTRWYVDNTRTIIGQKT
;
A
#
# COMPACT_ATOMS: atom_id res chain seq x y z
N MET A 1 1.52 19.05 10.44
CA MET A 1 2.79 18.33 10.23
C MET A 1 2.45 17.11 9.39
N THR A 2 3.11 16.89 8.26
CA THR A 2 2.73 15.82 7.33
C THR A 2 3.84 14.78 7.25
N TYR A 3 3.47 13.51 7.34
CA TYR A 3 4.37 12.39 7.15
C TYR A 3 4.11 11.76 5.78
N ALA A 4 5.19 11.40 5.09
CA ALA A 4 5.15 10.62 3.86
C ALA A 4 5.57 9.18 4.16
N PHE A 5 4.84 8.23 3.58
CA PHE A 5 5.11 6.80 3.67
C PHE A 5 5.26 6.27 2.25
N ILE A 6 6.45 5.79 1.92
CA ILE A 6 6.69 5.04 0.68
C ILE A 6 6.61 3.57 1.04
N VAL A 7 5.57 2.91 0.56
CA VAL A 7 5.29 1.50 0.82
C VAL A 7 5.58 0.70 -0.43
N PHE A 8 6.74 0.05 -0.47
CA PHE A 8 7.04 -0.94 -1.49
C PHE A 8 6.30 -2.24 -1.22
N TYR A 9 5.86 -2.91 -2.28
CA TYR A 9 5.23 -4.22 -2.21
C TYR A 9 5.80 -5.17 -3.26
N ARG A 10 5.85 -6.46 -2.90
CA ARG A 10 6.17 -7.56 -3.79
C ARG A 10 5.00 -8.55 -3.81
N TYR A 11 4.49 -8.85 -4.99
CA TYR A 11 3.44 -9.85 -5.16
C TYR A 11 4.02 -11.26 -5.08
N ARG A 12 3.17 -12.21 -4.71
CA ARG A 12 3.42 -13.62 -4.96
C ARG A 12 3.27 -13.92 -6.45
N THR A 13 3.83 -15.06 -6.88
CA THR A 13 3.47 -15.61 -8.18
C THR A 13 2.00 -16.01 -8.12
N MET A 14 1.20 -15.53 -9.06
CA MET A 14 -0.24 -15.73 -9.10
C MET A 14 -0.68 -16.20 -10.48
N SER A 15 -1.75 -16.99 -10.51
CA SER A 15 -2.53 -17.23 -11.72
C SER A 15 -3.24 -15.96 -12.20
N THR A 16 -3.72 -15.97 -13.44
CA THR A 16 -4.52 -14.86 -13.98
C THR A 16 -5.77 -14.59 -13.14
N GLU A 17 -6.47 -15.64 -12.71
CA GLU A 17 -7.68 -15.52 -11.89
C GLU A 17 -7.41 -14.87 -10.52
N GLU A 18 -6.31 -15.24 -9.86
CA GLU A 18 -5.89 -14.63 -8.60
C GLU A 18 -5.51 -13.15 -8.79
N ALA A 19 -4.84 -12.83 -9.89
CA ALA A 19 -4.49 -11.45 -10.22
C ALA A 19 -5.73 -10.57 -10.48
N GLU A 20 -6.76 -11.11 -11.13
CA GLU A 20 -8.06 -10.43 -11.30
C GLU A 20 -8.71 -10.17 -9.93
N LYS A 21 -8.84 -11.21 -9.09
CA LYS A 21 -9.39 -11.08 -7.73
C LYS A 21 -8.65 -10.07 -6.88
N ALA A 22 -7.32 -10.03 -6.97
CA ALA A 22 -6.50 -9.07 -6.22
C ALA A 22 -6.78 -7.62 -6.67
N ARG A 23 -7.07 -7.42 -7.96
CA ARG A 23 -7.41 -6.10 -8.52
C ARG A 23 -8.82 -5.65 -8.12
N GLU A 24 -9.78 -6.56 -8.15
CA GLU A 24 -11.14 -6.31 -7.66
C GLU A 24 -11.12 -5.93 -6.18
N PHE A 25 -10.47 -6.75 -5.34
CA PHE A 25 -10.28 -6.46 -3.93
C PHE A 25 -9.68 -5.07 -3.69
N TRP A 26 -8.61 -4.72 -4.43
CA TRP A 26 -7.96 -3.42 -4.28
C TRP A 26 -8.90 -2.26 -4.67
N THR A 27 -9.68 -2.44 -5.73
CA THR A 27 -10.64 -1.44 -6.20
C THR A 27 -11.76 -1.21 -5.18
N ASP A 28 -12.27 -2.27 -4.56
CA ASP A 28 -13.33 -2.18 -3.57
C ASP A 28 -12.83 -1.63 -2.23
N PHE A 29 -11.63 -2.06 -1.81
CA PHE A 29 -10.98 -1.55 -0.60
C PHE A 29 -10.79 -0.02 -0.66
N LEU A 30 -10.33 0.51 -1.80
CA LEU A 30 -10.14 1.94 -2.00
C LEU A 30 -11.44 2.75 -1.93
N LYS A 31 -12.59 2.14 -2.26
CA LYS A 31 -13.89 2.81 -2.25
C LYS A 31 -14.53 2.85 -0.87
N GLY A 32 -14.37 1.80 -0.07
CA GLY A 32 -15.18 1.60 1.13
C GLY A 32 -14.41 1.59 2.46
N GLU A 33 -13.15 1.19 2.46
CA GLU A 33 -12.42 0.89 3.70
C GLU A 33 -11.16 1.74 3.91
N TRP A 34 -10.78 2.52 2.91
CA TRP A 34 -9.63 3.41 3.02
C TRP A 34 -9.93 4.53 4.05
N PRO A 35 -9.08 4.72 5.07
CA PRO A 35 -9.34 5.71 6.12
C PRO A 35 -9.20 7.14 5.57
N SER A 36 -10.14 8.01 5.94
CA SER A 36 -10.25 9.38 5.42
C SER A 36 -9.09 10.31 5.81
N ASN A 37 -8.37 9.99 6.88
CA ASN A 37 -7.23 10.74 7.38
C ASN A 37 -5.87 10.23 6.86
N ILE A 38 -5.88 9.32 5.88
CA ILE A 38 -4.70 8.86 5.15
C ILE A 38 -4.95 9.12 3.67
N GLN A 39 -4.07 9.88 3.03
CA GLN A 39 -4.19 10.21 1.61
C GLN A 39 -3.24 9.36 0.78
N ILE A 40 -3.73 8.74 -0.30
CA ILE A 40 -2.86 8.19 -1.33
C ILE A 40 -2.48 9.33 -2.27
N VAL A 41 -1.21 9.72 -2.25
CA VAL A 41 -0.67 10.75 -3.15
C VAL A 41 -0.28 10.12 -4.50
N GLY A 42 0.14 8.87 -4.50
CA GLY A 42 0.44 8.14 -5.73
C GLY A 42 0.42 6.63 -5.56
N ASN A 43 -0.01 5.94 -6.62
CA ASN A 43 0.03 4.49 -6.73
C ASN A 43 0.84 4.12 -7.97
N TYR A 44 2.04 3.58 -7.76
CA TYR A 44 3.00 3.28 -8.80
C TYR A 44 3.07 1.77 -9.01
N LYS A 45 2.61 1.33 -10.18
CA LYS A 45 2.55 -0.09 -10.56
C LYS A 45 3.93 -0.74 -10.72
N TYR A 46 4.96 0.06 -11.02
CA TYR A 46 6.30 -0.42 -11.33
C TYR A 46 7.35 0.32 -10.50
N ALA A 47 8.22 -0.43 -9.81
CA ALA A 47 9.37 0.08 -9.06
C ALA A 47 10.69 -0.32 -9.74
N TRP A 48 10.89 0.09 -10.99
CA TRP A 48 12.09 -0.25 -11.78
C TRP A 48 13.39 0.16 -11.08
N GLY A 49 14.44 -0.66 -11.26
CA GLY A 49 15.71 -0.51 -10.54
C GLY A 49 15.68 -1.06 -9.11
N THR A 50 14.61 -1.74 -8.71
CA THR A 50 14.48 -2.40 -7.41
C THR A 50 13.95 -3.84 -7.56
N GLU A 51 13.99 -4.61 -6.46
CA GLU A 51 13.39 -5.95 -6.37
C GLU A 51 11.87 -5.93 -6.13
N TRP A 52 11.27 -4.76 -5.97
CA TRP A 52 9.86 -4.58 -5.64
C TRP A 52 9.02 -4.48 -6.92
N ASN A 53 7.76 -4.91 -6.86
CA ASN A 53 6.87 -4.79 -8.01
C ASN A 53 6.45 -3.33 -8.20
N GLY A 54 6.01 -2.67 -7.13
CA GLY A 54 5.55 -1.29 -7.16
C GLY A 54 5.57 -0.66 -5.76
N PHE A 55 5.04 0.55 -5.65
CA PHE A 55 4.92 1.22 -4.35
C PHE A 55 3.73 2.17 -4.27
N LEU A 56 3.28 2.43 -3.04
CA LEU A 56 2.34 3.48 -2.70
C LEU A 56 3.10 4.65 -2.08
N LEU A 57 2.77 5.87 -2.49
CA LEU A 57 3.12 7.09 -1.77
C LEU A 57 1.88 7.57 -1.01
N ILE A 58 1.99 7.59 0.30
CA ILE A 58 0.90 7.92 1.22
C ILE A 58 1.32 9.12 2.06
N GLU A 59 0.39 10.05 2.29
CA GLU A 59 0.56 11.15 3.24
C GLU A 59 -0.46 11.05 4.38
N ALA A 60 -0.04 11.38 5.60
CA ALA A 60 -0.92 11.48 6.76
C ALA A 60 -0.44 12.61 7.70
N GLU A 61 -1.36 13.22 8.44
CA GLU A 61 -1.01 14.26 9.43
C GLU A 61 -0.35 13.69 10.70
N SER A 62 -0.47 12.38 10.91
CA SER A 62 0.08 11.67 12.06
C SER A 62 0.66 10.31 11.64
N ALA A 63 1.88 10.02 12.10
CA ALA A 63 2.46 8.70 11.92
C ALA A 63 1.69 7.60 12.67
N HIS A 64 1.06 7.95 13.79
CA HIS A 64 0.24 7.02 14.56
C HIS A 64 -0.93 6.47 13.74
N THR A 65 -1.64 7.35 13.03
CA THR A 65 -2.76 6.96 12.16
C THR A 65 -2.35 5.93 11.11
N PHE A 66 -1.18 6.11 10.50
CA PHE A 66 -0.65 5.12 9.56
C PHE A 66 -0.39 3.78 10.26
N PHE A 67 0.22 3.78 11.45
CA PHE A 67 0.52 2.55 12.19
C PHE A 67 -0.71 1.80 12.71
N GLU A 68 -1.85 2.46 12.92
CA GLU A 68 -3.11 1.78 13.26
C GLU A 68 -3.77 1.13 12.05
N PHE A 69 -3.68 1.78 10.89
CA PHE A 69 -4.25 1.31 9.64
C PHE A 69 -3.42 0.19 8.99
N TRP A 70 -2.09 0.39 8.92
CA TRP A 70 -1.19 -0.41 8.11
C TRP A 70 -1.20 -1.92 8.43
N PRO A 71 -1.24 -2.36 9.70
CA PRO A 71 -1.34 -3.79 10.03
C PRO A 71 -2.63 -4.42 9.49
N LYS A 72 -3.77 -3.73 9.58
CA LYS A 72 -5.08 -4.22 9.08
C LYS A 72 -5.05 -4.37 7.57
N PHE A 73 -4.45 -3.40 6.88
CA PHE A 73 -4.29 -3.46 5.43
C PHE A 73 -3.35 -4.60 4.99
N ARG A 74 -2.22 -4.78 5.68
CA ARG A 74 -1.30 -5.90 5.40
C ARG A 74 -1.95 -7.25 5.59
N ASP A 75 -2.79 -7.41 6.62
CA ASP A 75 -3.50 -8.67 6.86
C ASP A 75 -4.43 -9.02 5.70
N LYS A 76 -5.22 -8.05 5.21
CA LYS A 76 -6.13 -8.24 4.07
C LYS A 76 -5.42 -8.54 2.75
N THR A 77 -4.19 -8.04 2.60
CA THR A 77 -3.40 -8.21 1.36
C THR A 77 -2.42 -9.38 1.41
N ARG A 78 -2.27 -10.04 2.55
CA ARG A 78 -1.27 -11.11 2.80
C ARG A 78 -1.39 -12.32 1.87
N TRP A 79 -2.57 -12.58 1.31
CA TRP A 79 -2.78 -13.72 0.43
C TRP A 79 -2.09 -13.54 -0.94
N TYR A 80 -1.92 -12.30 -1.41
CA TYR A 80 -1.30 -11.97 -2.71
C TYR A 80 -0.04 -11.09 -2.63
N VAL A 81 0.18 -10.40 -1.50
CA VAL A 81 1.40 -9.64 -1.23
C VAL A 81 2.34 -10.49 -0.38
N ASP A 82 3.51 -10.80 -0.94
CA ASP A 82 4.54 -11.61 -0.30
C ASP A 82 5.30 -10.82 0.75
N ASN A 83 5.74 -9.62 0.39
CA ASN A 83 6.59 -8.80 1.24
C ASN A 83 6.32 -7.31 1.03
N THR A 84 6.62 -6.52 2.04
CA THR A 84 6.50 -5.06 2.01
C THR A 84 7.69 -4.40 2.70
N ARG A 85 8.07 -3.21 2.23
CA ARG A 85 9.04 -2.35 2.92
C ARG A 85 8.51 -0.93 2.96
N THR A 86 8.54 -0.32 4.13
CA THR A 86 8.08 1.07 4.32
C THR A 86 9.25 1.99 4.63
N ILE A 87 9.36 3.08 3.88
CA ILE A 87 10.22 4.22 4.21
C ILE A 87 9.32 5.34 4.71
N ILE A 88 9.72 5.99 5.81
CA ILE A 88 8.93 7.04 6.46
C ILE A 88 9.76 8.32 6.47
N GLY A 89 9.14 9.43 6.09
CA GLY A 89 9.74 10.76 6.15
C GLY A 89 8.76 11.79 6.68
N GLN A 90 9.28 12.89 7.18
CA GLN A 90 8.48 14.06 7.56
C GLN A 90 8.64 15.14 6.49
N LYS A 91 7.52 15.63 5.98
CA LYS A 91 7.47 16.72 5.00
C LYS A 91 7.83 18.03 5.70
N THR A 92 8.76 18.78 5.09
CA THR A 92 9.18 20.12 5.56
C THR A 92 8.26 21.19 5.00
#